data_AF-A0A969YG20-F1
#
_entry.id   AF-A0A969YG20-F1
#
_cell.length_a   1.000
_cell.length_b   1.000
_cell.length_c   1.000
_cell.angle_alpha   90.00
_cell.angle_beta   90.00
_cell.angle_gamma   90.00
#
_symmetry.space_group_name_H-M   'P 1'
#
loop_
_entity.id
_entity.type
_entity.pdbx_description
1 polymer ?
#
loop_
_entity_poly.entity_id
_entity_poly.type
_entity_poly.pdbx_seq_one_letter_code
_entity_poly.pdbx_strand_id
1 'polypeptide(L)'
;MPVAATAKIRFHNRIRVLLCYALAWSLALLPAYVLLTRVYPYRLVGTAPDLTPVADSLRAVLPEVFLQALDASRVQAGMGRAAMVTALAARETVWLYAVGGAVLAAALISLLIQLCWRFSFRRPRLAARTALRAVAAYRWSMLVIWLVNLLFLLGLYLLGVRRIAGRTAWDALFYIGAFIPIPLAATVCFRLAAPPSLSGKHGFFRRL
;
A
#
# COMPACT_ATOMS: atom_id res chain seq x y z
N MET A 1 -3.94 -25.75 -41.80
CA MET A 1 -3.34 -24.88 -40.76
C MET A 1 -4.23 -24.91 -39.52
N PRO A 2 -3.77 -25.38 -38.35
CA PRO A 2 -4.61 -25.35 -37.16
C PRO A 2 -4.79 -23.90 -36.71
N VAL A 3 -6.04 -23.43 -36.75
CA VAL A 3 -6.46 -22.12 -36.26
C VAL A 3 -6.18 -22.10 -34.75
N ALA A 4 -5.22 -21.27 -34.32
CA ALA A 4 -4.95 -21.04 -32.92
C ALA A 4 -6.24 -20.52 -32.26
N ALA A 5 -6.91 -21.38 -31.49
CA ALA A 5 -8.12 -21.01 -30.77
C ALA A 5 -7.79 -19.90 -29.76
N THR A 6 -8.05 -18.65 -30.15
CA THR A 6 -7.99 -17.51 -29.24
C THR A 6 -9.06 -17.73 -28.19
N ALA A 7 -8.66 -18.08 -26.96
CA ALA A 7 -9.56 -18.21 -25.83
C ALA A 7 -10.32 -16.88 -25.64
N LYS A 8 -11.57 -16.82 -26.11
CA LYS A 8 -12.45 -15.67 -25.89
C LYS A 8 -12.76 -15.58 -24.40
N ILE A 9 -12.11 -14.65 -23.72
CA ILE A 9 -12.37 -14.35 -22.30
C ILE A 9 -13.78 -13.76 -22.22
N ARG A 10 -14.76 -14.56 -21.76
CA ARG A 10 -16.15 -14.10 -21.57
C ARG A 10 -16.20 -12.93 -20.58
N PHE A 11 -17.06 -11.96 -20.86
CA PHE A 11 -17.26 -10.73 -20.08
C PHE A 11 -17.45 -11.00 -18.57
N HIS A 12 -18.18 -12.08 -18.24
CA HIS A 12 -18.40 -12.55 -16.86
C HIS A 12 -17.11 -12.79 -16.05
N ASN A 13 -16.03 -13.25 -16.70
CA ASN A 13 -14.75 -13.46 -16.03
C ASN A 13 -14.02 -12.15 -15.72
N ARG A 14 -14.30 -11.06 -16.44
CA ARG A 14 -13.66 -9.75 -16.17
C ARG A 14 -14.21 -9.12 -14.90
N ILE A 15 -15.53 -9.17 -14.70
CA ILE A 15 -16.19 -8.63 -13.50
C ILE A 15 -15.74 -9.40 -12.25
N ARG A 16 -15.76 -10.73 -12.28
CA ARG A 16 -15.30 -11.57 -11.16
C ARG A 16 -13.88 -11.23 -10.73
N VAL A 17 -13.00 -11.01 -11.71
CA VAL A 17 -11.62 -10.63 -11.44
C VAL A 17 -11.53 -9.24 -10.81
N LEU A 18 -12.25 -8.24 -11.34
CA LEU A 18 -12.29 -6.91 -10.73
C LEU A 18 -12.78 -6.97 -9.28
N LEU A 19 -13.80 -7.77 -9.00
CA LEU A 19 -14.30 -8.00 -7.64
C LEU A 19 -13.24 -8.65 -6.74
N CYS A 20 -12.46 -9.62 -7.24
CA CYS A 20 -11.34 -10.18 -6.48
C CYS A 20 -10.26 -9.14 -6.16
N TYR A 21 -9.93 -8.25 -7.10
CA TYR A 21 -9.02 -7.14 -6.81
C TYR A 21 -9.60 -6.20 -5.77
N ALA A 22 -10.84 -5.73 -5.96
CA ALA A 22 -11.52 -4.83 -5.03
C ALA A 22 -11.55 -5.44 -3.62
N LEU A 23 -11.94 -6.70 -3.49
CA LEU A 23 -12.04 -7.38 -2.20
C LEU A 23 -10.67 -7.59 -1.55
N ALA A 24 -9.68 -8.13 -2.27
CA ALA A 24 -8.37 -8.41 -1.68
C ALA A 24 -7.63 -7.13 -1.26
N TRP A 25 -7.67 -6.09 -2.10
CA TRP A 25 -7.02 -4.82 -1.80
C TRP A 25 -7.77 -4.03 -0.71
N SER A 26 -9.10 -4.07 -0.68
CA SER A 26 -9.88 -3.46 0.41
C SER A 26 -9.60 -4.17 1.75
N LEU A 27 -9.55 -5.50 1.74
CA LEU A 27 -9.23 -6.29 2.92
C LEU A 27 -7.79 -6.04 3.42
N ALA A 28 -6.84 -5.71 2.53
CA ALA A 28 -5.48 -5.35 2.93
C ALA A 28 -5.40 -3.97 3.59
N LEU A 29 -6.21 -3.01 3.15
CA LEU A 29 -6.21 -1.66 3.73
C LEU A 29 -7.01 -1.59 5.04
N LEU A 30 -7.97 -2.49 5.26
CA LEU A 30 -8.83 -2.50 6.44
C LEU A 30 -8.05 -2.66 7.77
N PRO A 31 -7.07 -3.57 7.91
CA PRO A 31 -6.20 -3.61 9.08
C PRO A 31 -5.49 -2.28 9.31
N ALA A 32 -4.85 -1.70 8.29
CA ALA A 32 -4.17 -0.41 8.44
C ALA A 32 -5.13 0.69 8.93
N TYR A 33 -6.34 0.76 8.37
CA TYR A 33 -7.37 1.70 8.80
C TYR A 33 -7.79 1.49 10.27
N VAL A 34 -8.08 0.24 10.67
CA VAL A 34 -8.50 -0.08 12.04
C VAL A 34 -7.36 0.19 13.03
N LEU A 35 -6.14 -0.21 12.70
CA LEU A 35 -4.96 0.02 13.53
C LEU A 35 -4.73 1.52 13.75
N LEU A 36 -4.81 2.33 12.69
CA LEU A 36 -4.63 3.78 12.75
C LEU A 36 -5.76 4.50 13.50
N THR A 37 -7.01 4.08 13.34
CA THR A 37 -8.16 4.83 13.89
C THR A 37 -8.66 4.35 15.24
N ARG A 38 -8.42 3.07 15.60
CA ARG A 38 -9.03 2.46 16.80
C ARG A 38 -8.02 2.02 17.84
N VAL A 39 -6.82 1.63 17.44
CA VAL A 39 -5.88 0.93 18.34
C VAL A 39 -4.70 1.81 18.74
N TYR A 40 -4.40 2.85 17.96
CA TYR A 40 -3.18 3.63 18.16
C TYR A 40 -3.40 5.11 18.52
N PRO A 41 -3.94 5.44 19.71
CA PRO A 41 -4.08 6.83 20.13
C PRO A 41 -2.87 7.28 20.99
N TYR A 42 -2.42 8.53 20.82
CA TYR A 42 -1.58 9.33 21.74
C TYR A 42 -0.04 9.16 21.82
N ARG A 43 0.64 8.16 21.24
CA ARG A 43 2.12 8.04 21.43
C ARG A 43 2.98 8.85 20.45
N LEU A 44 2.38 9.36 19.38
CA LEU A 44 3.12 9.93 18.24
C LEU A 44 3.32 11.43 18.28
N VAL A 45 2.61 12.08 19.18
CA VAL A 45 2.35 13.51 19.10
C VAL A 45 3.62 14.35 19.31
N GLY A 46 4.60 13.87 20.07
CA GLY A 46 5.89 14.54 20.22
C GLY A 46 6.78 14.51 18.96
N THR A 47 6.47 13.66 17.98
CA THR A 47 7.42 13.22 16.94
C THR A 47 6.90 13.35 15.51
N ALA A 48 5.79 14.08 15.33
CA ALA A 48 5.23 14.37 14.01
C ALA A 48 6.33 14.85 13.06
N PRO A 49 6.48 14.21 11.88
CA PRO A 49 7.42 14.70 10.89
C PRO A 49 6.97 16.08 10.43
N ASP A 50 7.94 16.95 10.19
CA ASP A 50 7.65 18.20 9.50
C ASP A 50 7.39 17.87 8.02
N LEU A 51 6.12 17.94 7.63
CA LEU A 51 5.67 17.70 6.27
C LEU A 51 5.46 18.99 5.48
N THR A 52 5.87 20.16 6.01
CA THR A 52 5.75 21.45 5.32
C THR A 52 6.31 21.41 3.88
N PRO A 53 7.51 20.84 3.61
CA PRO A 53 8.05 20.81 2.24
C PRO A 53 7.20 19.97 1.27
N VAL A 54 6.61 18.89 1.77
CA VAL A 54 5.72 18.01 0.98
C VAL A 54 4.37 18.70 0.77
N ALA A 55 3.87 19.38 1.81
CA ALA A 55 2.62 20.10 1.77
C ALA A 55 2.66 21.28 0.79
N ASP A 56 3.76 22.02 0.76
CA ASP A 56 3.96 23.12 -0.19
C ASP A 56 3.99 22.62 -1.63
N SER A 57 4.63 21.47 -1.88
CA SER A 57 4.71 20.85 -3.22
C SER A 57 3.38 20.29 -3.71
N LEU A 58 2.48 19.90 -2.80
CA LEU A 58 1.23 19.19 -3.10
C LEU A 58 -0.03 19.94 -2.63
N ARG A 59 0.09 21.23 -2.32
CA ARG A 59 -0.97 22.03 -1.68
C ARG A 59 -2.30 21.98 -2.41
N ALA A 60 -2.28 21.94 -3.75
CA ALA A 60 -3.47 21.89 -4.59
C ALA A 60 -4.27 20.57 -4.49
N VAL A 61 -3.65 19.50 -4.00
CA VAL A 61 -4.27 18.15 -3.94
C VAL A 61 -4.54 17.72 -2.50
N LEU A 62 -3.91 18.37 -1.53
CA LEU A 62 -4.05 18.02 -0.12
C LEU A 62 -5.36 18.57 0.47
N PRO A 63 -6.03 17.82 1.37
CA PRO A 63 -7.22 18.31 2.05
C PRO A 63 -6.90 19.53 2.93
N GLU A 64 -7.81 20.52 2.96
CA GLU A 64 -7.65 21.70 3.82
C GLU A 64 -7.49 21.33 5.30
N VAL A 65 -8.19 20.28 5.75
CA VAL A 65 -8.08 19.74 7.12
C VAL A 65 -6.65 19.33 7.45
N PHE A 66 -5.92 18.75 6.50
CA PHE A 66 -4.52 18.39 6.69
C PHE A 66 -3.63 19.63 6.77
N LEU A 67 -3.84 20.62 5.91
CA LEU A 67 -3.06 21.86 5.90
C LEU A 67 -3.26 22.64 7.21
N GLN A 68 -4.49 22.77 7.68
CA GLN A 68 -4.83 23.40 8.96
C GLN A 68 -4.20 22.65 10.15
N ALA A 69 -4.26 21.30 10.13
CA ALA A 69 -3.62 20.49 11.15
C ALA A 69 -2.09 20.65 11.11
N LEU A 70 -1.48 20.75 9.94
CA LEU A 70 -0.04 20.96 9.80
C LEU A 70 0.40 22.31 10.36
N ASP A 71 -0.35 23.39 10.07
CA ASP A 71 -0.07 24.71 10.62
C ASP A 71 -0.24 24.74 12.14
N ALA A 72 -1.34 24.15 12.66
CA ALA A 72 -1.62 24.05 14.08
C ALA A 72 -0.66 23.11 14.84
N SER A 73 0.03 22.20 14.15
CA SER A 73 0.97 21.25 14.75
C SER A 73 2.26 21.89 15.27
N ARG A 74 2.53 23.15 14.93
CA ARG A 74 3.77 23.85 15.25
C ARG A 74 3.82 24.23 16.73
N VAL A 75 4.75 23.61 17.46
CA VAL A 75 4.95 23.91 18.89
C VAL A 75 5.97 25.05 19.03
N GLN A 76 5.55 26.14 19.67
CA GLN A 76 6.38 27.31 19.97
C GLN A 76 6.66 27.40 21.47
N ALA A 77 7.85 27.89 21.83
CA ALA A 77 8.22 28.12 23.22
C ALA A 77 7.28 29.15 23.86
N GLY A 78 6.84 28.89 25.10
CA GLY A 78 5.93 29.78 25.83
C GLY A 78 4.44 29.57 25.55
N MET A 79 4.06 28.54 24.79
CA MET A 79 2.64 28.22 24.61
C MET A 79 1.95 27.85 25.93
N GLY A 80 0.77 28.43 26.16
CA GLY A 80 -0.10 28.05 27.27
C GLY A 80 -0.63 26.62 27.13
N ARG A 81 -1.07 26.01 28.24
CA ARG A 81 -1.53 24.62 28.30
C ARG A 81 -2.60 24.27 27.26
N ALA A 82 -3.59 25.15 27.04
CA ALA A 82 -4.64 24.92 26.05
C ALA A 82 -4.12 24.91 24.61
N ALA A 83 -3.17 25.79 24.29
CA ALA A 83 -2.52 25.85 22.98
C ALA A 83 -1.61 24.63 22.75
N MET A 84 -0.98 24.12 23.82
CA MET A 84 -0.22 22.88 23.74
C MET A 84 -1.12 21.67 23.45
N VAL A 85 -2.28 21.55 24.09
CA VAL A 85 -3.23 20.44 23.85
C VAL A 85 -3.74 20.45 22.40
N THR A 86 -4.05 21.62 21.85
CA THR A 86 -4.51 21.76 20.46
C THR A 86 -3.42 21.42 19.45
N ALA A 87 -2.18 21.89 19.67
CA ALA A 87 -1.04 21.53 18.83
C ALA A 87 -0.76 20.02 18.86
N LEU A 88 -0.94 19.39 20.02
CA LEU A 88 -0.84 17.94 20.16
C LEU A 88 -1.93 17.21 19.34
N ALA A 89 -3.20 17.58 19.46
CA ALA A 89 -4.26 16.98 18.64
C ALA A 89 -4.02 17.16 17.11
N ALA A 90 -3.49 18.31 16.71
CA ALA A 90 -3.15 18.59 15.31
C ALA A 90 -2.00 17.69 14.80
N ARG A 91 -0.99 17.44 15.63
CA ARG A 91 0.13 16.53 15.30
C ARG A 91 -0.29 15.08 15.14
N GLU A 92 -1.28 14.62 15.89
CA GLU A 92 -1.87 13.29 15.69
C GLU A 92 -2.51 13.19 14.30
N THR A 93 -3.27 14.21 13.91
CA THR A 93 -3.87 14.29 12.58
C THR A 93 -2.79 14.24 11.49
N VAL A 94 -1.71 15.02 11.62
CA VAL A 94 -0.58 15.00 10.68
C VAL A 94 0.02 13.59 10.55
N TRP A 95 0.18 12.87 11.66
CA TRP A 95 0.69 11.50 11.66
C TRP A 95 -0.24 10.50 10.96
N LEU A 96 -1.55 10.62 11.18
CA LEU A 96 -2.55 9.77 10.52
C LEU A 96 -2.49 9.96 9.00
N TYR A 97 -2.39 11.20 8.53
CA TYR A 97 -2.21 11.50 7.11
C TYR A 97 -0.86 11.00 6.57
N ALA A 98 0.22 11.12 7.36
CA ALA A 98 1.53 10.62 6.97
C ALA A 98 1.55 9.10 6.76
N VAL A 99 1.07 8.34 7.76
CA VAL A 99 1.04 6.87 7.68
C VAL A 99 -0.01 6.41 6.68
N GLY A 100 -1.21 6.96 6.73
CA GLY A 100 -2.29 6.63 5.80
C GLY A 100 -1.91 6.91 4.36
N GLY A 101 -1.28 8.06 4.10
CA GLY A 101 -0.75 8.43 2.78
C GLY A 101 0.35 7.50 2.31
N ALA A 102 1.29 7.14 3.18
CA ALA A 102 2.36 6.19 2.84
C ALA A 102 1.85 4.78 2.54
N VAL A 103 0.92 4.26 3.36
CA VAL A 103 0.26 2.96 3.15
C VAL A 103 -0.53 2.97 1.84
N LEU A 104 -1.32 4.03 1.60
CA LEU A 104 -2.08 4.18 0.36
C LEU A 104 -1.16 4.26 -0.86
N ALA A 105 -0.10 5.06 -0.81
CA ALA A 105 0.88 5.17 -1.89
C ALA A 105 1.56 3.82 -2.18
N ALA A 106 2.01 3.11 -1.13
CA ALA A 106 2.59 1.78 -1.26
C ALA A 106 1.60 0.80 -1.88
N ALA A 107 0.32 0.84 -1.47
CA ALA A 107 -0.73 0.00 -2.03
C ALA A 107 -1.00 0.32 -3.50
N LEU A 108 -1.13 1.58 -3.88
CA LEU A 108 -1.37 2.01 -5.26
C LEU A 108 -0.21 1.65 -6.18
N ILE A 109 1.04 1.90 -5.77
CA ILE A 109 2.23 1.51 -6.55
C ILE A 109 2.28 -0.01 -6.71
N SER A 110 2.00 -0.77 -5.65
CA SER A 110 1.98 -2.23 -5.70
C SER A 110 0.87 -2.77 -6.61
N LEU A 111 -0.31 -2.14 -6.59
CA LEU A 111 -1.41 -2.44 -7.50
C LEU A 111 -1.03 -2.14 -8.95
N LEU A 112 -0.40 -1.00 -9.23
CA LEU A 112 0.07 -0.64 -10.57
C LEU A 112 1.09 -1.66 -11.10
N ILE A 113 2.08 -2.05 -10.30
CA ILE A 113 3.05 -3.11 -10.66
C ILE A 113 2.31 -4.40 -11.04
N GLN A 114 1.33 -4.80 -10.23
CA GLN A 114 0.53 -5.99 -10.48
C GLN A 114 -0.29 -5.89 -11.78
N LEU A 115 -0.93 -4.74 -12.04
CA LEU A 115 -1.70 -4.50 -13.25
C LEU A 115 -0.80 -4.46 -14.49
N CYS A 116 0.39 -3.88 -14.41
CA CYS A 116 1.41 -3.87 -15.47
C CYS A 116 1.88 -5.29 -15.80
N TRP A 117 2.17 -6.11 -14.78
CA TRP A 117 2.49 -7.52 -14.97
C TRP A 117 1.35 -8.23 -15.72
N ARG A 118 0.11 -8.05 -15.26
CA ARG A 118 -1.06 -8.66 -15.90
C ARG A 118 -1.23 -8.21 -17.35
N PHE A 119 -1.02 -6.93 -17.65
CA PHE A 119 -1.11 -6.38 -19.00
C PHE A 119 -0.10 -7.01 -19.95
N SER A 120 1.13 -7.23 -19.46
CA SER A 120 2.24 -7.81 -20.22
C SER A 120 1.97 -9.24 -20.71
N PHE A 121 1.11 -9.99 -20.02
CA PHE A 121 0.79 -11.39 -20.36
C PHE A 121 -0.63 -11.59 -20.95
N ARG A 122 -1.29 -10.52 -21.43
CA ARG A 122 -2.65 -10.61 -22.01
C ARG A 122 -2.74 -11.40 -23.33
N ARG A 123 -1.68 -11.45 -24.13
CA ARG A 123 -1.65 -12.08 -25.45
C ARG A 123 -0.40 -12.95 -25.64
N PRO A 124 -0.33 -14.15 -25.05
CA PRO A 124 0.85 -15.00 -25.24
C PRO A 124 0.91 -15.55 -26.66
N ARG A 125 2.08 -15.41 -27.29
CA ARG A 125 2.37 -15.98 -28.62
C ARG A 125 2.82 -17.45 -28.57
N LEU A 126 3.45 -17.89 -27.45
CA LEU A 126 3.96 -19.26 -27.26
C LEU A 126 3.77 -19.70 -25.79
N ALA A 127 2.79 -20.58 -25.53
CA ALA A 127 2.31 -20.90 -24.18
C ALA A 127 3.42 -21.32 -23.17
N ALA A 128 4.32 -22.22 -23.57
CA ALA A 128 5.35 -22.78 -22.67
C ALA A 128 6.41 -21.75 -22.26
N ARG A 129 6.97 -21.00 -23.23
CA ARG A 129 7.97 -19.95 -22.96
C ARG A 129 7.35 -18.77 -22.21
N THR A 130 6.10 -18.43 -22.49
CA THR A 130 5.39 -17.37 -21.76
C THR A 130 5.09 -17.75 -20.32
N ALA A 131 4.88 -19.04 -20.02
CA ALA A 131 4.68 -19.50 -18.64
C ALA A 131 5.95 -19.32 -17.80
N LEU A 132 7.12 -19.76 -18.29
CA LEU A 132 8.40 -19.57 -17.58
C LEU A 132 8.72 -18.08 -17.36
N ARG A 133 8.54 -17.26 -18.40
CA ARG A 133 8.72 -15.80 -18.28
C ARG A 133 7.76 -15.17 -17.29
N ALA A 134 6.50 -15.63 -17.25
CA ALA A 134 5.51 -15.13 -16.31
C ALA A 134 5.84 -15.52 -14.86
N VAL A 135 6.39 -16.71 -14.59
CA VAL A 135 6.87 -17.11 -13.25
C VAL A 135 8.04 -16.23 -12.81
N ALA A 136 9.05 -16.05 -13.67
CA ALA A 136 10.19 -15.19 -13.35
C ALA A 136 9.74 -13.74 -13.13
N ALA A 137 8.89 -13.20 -14.01
CA ALA A 137 8.33 -11.86 -13.87
C ALA A 137 7.46 -11.72 -12.62
N TYR A 138 6.71 -12.74 -12.22
CA TYR A 138 5.96 -12.73 -10.96
C TYR A 138 6.91 -12.63 -9.76
N ARG A 139 7.99 -13.42 -9.73
CA ARG A 139 8.97 -13.39 -8.63
C ARG A 139 9.60 -12.01 -8.50
N TRP A 140 9.99 -11.42 -9.64
CA TRP A 140 10.49 -10.04 -9.67
C TRP A 140 9.45 -9.03 -9.24
N SER A 141 8.22 -9.08 -9.75
CA SER A 141 7.15 -8.18 -9.33
C SER A 141 6.88 -8.27 -7.83
N MET A 142 6.86 -9.48 -7.27
CA MET A 142 6.68 -9.68 -5.82
C MET A 142 7.85 -9.12 -5.02
N LEU A 143 9.09 -9.33 -5.46
CA LEU A 143 10.27 -8.74 -4.82
C LEU A 143 10.20 -7.21 -4.83
N VAL A 144 9.84 -6.61 -5.97
CA VAL A 144 9.67 -5.16 -6.10
C VAL A 144 8.54 -4.65 -5.19
N ILE A 145 7.40 -5.35 -5.13
CA ILE A 145 6.29 -5.00 -4.23
C ILE A 145 6.76 -5.03 -2.76
N TRP A 146 7.46 -6.07 -2.35
CA TRP A 146 8.04 -6.14 -1.00
C TRP A 146 9.02 -5.00 -0.73
N LEU A 147 9.91 -4.71 -1.68
CA LEU A 147 10.88 -3.63 -1.56
C LEU A 147 10.21 -2.26 -1.45
N VAL A 148 9.20 -1.97 -2.28
CA VAL A 148 8.43 -0.73 -2.21
C VAL A 148 7.80 -0.56 -0.83
N ASN A 149 7.12 -1.59 -0.33
CA ASN A 149 6.49 -1.53 1.00
C ASN A 149 7.54 -1.34 2.12
N LEU A 150 8.70 -2.01 2.00
CA LEU A 150 9.80 -1.84 2.94
C LEU A 150 10.38 -0.41 2.90
N LEU A 151 10.50 0.20 1.71
CA LEU A 151 10.99 1.57 1.56
C LEU A 151 10.04 2.60 2.18
N PHE A 152 8.72 2.44 2.00
CA PHE A 152 7.75 3.31 2.67
C PHE A 152 7.77 3.14 4.19
N LEU A 153 7.84 1.90 4.68
CA LEU A 153 7.99 1.61 6.11
C LEU A 153 9.27 2.23 6.68
N LEU A 154 10.40 2.08 5.98
CA LEU A 154 11.68 2.67 6.37
C LEU A 154 11.62 4.20 6.34
N GLY A 155 10.97 4.79 5.34
CA GLY A 155 10.75 6.23 5.24
C GLY A 155 10.00 6.77 6.45
N LEU A 156 8.87 6.16 6.82
CA LEU A 156 8.13 6.52 8.03
C LEU A 156 8.99 6.36 9.29
N TYR A 157 9.73 5.26 9.39
CA TYR A 157 10.63 5.00 10.51
C TYR A 157 11.65 6.13 10.70
N LEU A 158 12.29 6.56 9.61
CA LEU A 158 13.31 7.62 9.61
C LEU A 158 12.72 9.01 9.86
N LEU A 159 11.53 9.27 9.32
CA LEU A 159 10.83 10.56 9.38
C LEU A 159 10.40 10.94 10.80
N GLY A 160 9.90 9.97 11.57
CA GLY A 160 9.38 10.30 12.90
C GLY A 160 9.36 9.16 13.89
N VAL A 161 9.11 7.92 13.44
CA VAL A 161 8.89 6.83 14.40
C VAL A 161 10.14 6.62 15.28
N ARG A 162 11.36 6.77 14.72
CA ARG A 162 12.61 6.59 15.48
C ARG A 162 12.80 7.56 16.64
N ARG A 163 12.06 8.66 16.65
CA ARG A 163 12.14 9.71 17.67
C ARG A 163 11.17 9.48 18.83
N ILE A 164 10.34 8.43 18.78
CA ILE A 164 9.38 8.10 19.84
C ILE A 164 10.14 7.64 21.08
N ALA A 165 10.05 8.42 22.16
CA ALA A 165 10.53 8.03 23.47
C ALA A 165 9.65 6.91 24.05
N GLY A 166 10.26 5.90 24.68
CA GLY A 166 9.52 4.80 25.32
C GLY A 166 8.84 3.83 24.34
N ARG A 167 9.42 3.68 23.15
CA ARG A 167 8.94 2.79 22.09
C ARG A 167 8.81 1.34 22.59
N THR A 168 7.68 0.73 22.27
CA THR A 168 7.33 -0.64 22.62
C THR A 168 7.24 -1.52 21.37
N ALA A 169 7.26 -2.83 21.56
CA ALA A 169 7.05 -3.78 20.46
C ALA A 169 5.70 -3.59 19.75
N TRP A 170 4.68 -3.10 20.49
CA TRP A 170 3.37 -2.77 19.94
C TRP A 170 3.47 -1.68 18.87
N ASP A 171 4.26 -0.63 19.12
CA ASP A 171 4.48 0.43 18.15
C ASP A 171 4.99 -0.15 16.83
N ALA A 172 6.03 -0.99 16.88
CA ALA A 172 6.57 -1.68 15.70
C ALA A 172 5.53 -2.57 14.99
N LEU A 173 4.70 -3.30 15.75
CA LEU A 173 3.61 -4.13 15.19
C LEU A 173 2.58 -3.30 14.43
N PHE A 174 2.23 -2.10 14.89
CA PHE A 174 1.29 -1.23 14.18
C PHE A 174 1.88 -0.67 12.89
N TYR A 175 3.15 -0.23 12.91
CA TYR A 175 3.80 0.26 11.69
C TYR A 175 4.02 -0.86 10.68
N ILE A 176 4.60 -1.98 11.09
CA ILE A 176 4.91 -3.10 10.19
C ILE A 176 3.62 -3.79 9.73
N GLY A 177 2.66 -3.96 10.65
CA GLY A 177 1.38 -4.60 10.40
C GLY A 177 0.49 -3.87 9.39
N ALA A 178 0.69 -2.57 9.18
CA ALA A 178 -0.01 -1.82 8.14
C ALA A 178 0.51 -2.14 6.72
N PHE A 179 1.79 -2.52 6.57
CA PHE A 179 2.40 -2.78 5.26
C PHE A 179 2.41 -4.24 4.83
N ILE A 180 2.41 -5.20 5.77
CA ILE A 180 2.37 -6.64 5.46
C ILE A 180 1.14 -7.06 4.62
N PRO A 181 -0.09 -6.56 4.88
CA PRO A 181 -1.26 -6.97 4.13
C PRO A 181 -1.20 -6.65 2.63
N ILE A 182 -0.42 -5.64 2.23
CA ILE A 182 -0.32 -5.18 0.84
C ILE A 182 0.36 -6.26 -0.05
N PRO A 183 1.60 -6.72 0.22
CA PRO A 183 2.20 -7.84 -0.51
C PRO A 183 1.36 -9.13 -0.44
N LEU A 184 0.66 -9.39 0.67
CA LEU A 184 -0.21 -10.56 0.79
C LEU A 184 -1.40 -10.48 -0.16
N ALA A 185 -2.09 -9.34 -0.24
CA ALA A 185 -3.15 -9.11 -1.21
C ALA A 185 -2.64 -9.24 -2.64
N ALA A 186 -1.46 -8.69 -2.95
CA ALA A 186 -0.85 -8.86 -4.25
C ALA A 186 -0.63 -10.36 -4.56
N THR A 187 -0.11 -11.14 -3.62
CA THR A 187 0.08 -12.60 -3.77
C THR A 187 -1.23 -13.31 -4.07
N VAL A 188 -2.29 -13.00 -3.32
CA VAL A 188 -3.64 -13.56 -3.53
C VAL A 188 -4.18 -13.18 -4.91
N CYS A 189 -4.04 -11.92 -5.32
CA CYS A 189 -4.49 -11.45 -6.64
C CYS A 189 -3.67 -12.05 -7.79
N PHE A 190 -2.38 -12.29 -7.62
CA PHE A 190 -1.58 -13.02 -8.61
C PHE A 190 -2.09 -14.45 -8.78
N ARG A 191 -2.51 -15.09 -7.68
CA ARG A 191 -3.08 -16.45 -7.67
C ARG A 191 -4.47 -16.54 -8.27
N LEU A 192 -5.40 -15.74 -7.77
CA LEU A 192 -6.82 -15.82 -8.13
C LEU A 192 -7.12 -15.18 -9.48
N ALA A 193 -6.28 -14.24 -9.92
CA ALA A 193 -6.56 -13.43 -11.10
C ALA A 193 -5.47 -13.51 -12.16
N ALA A 194 -4.70 -14.60 -12.21
CA ALA A 194 -3.76 -14.83 -13.31
C ALA A 194 -4.45 -14.74 -14.68
N PRO A 195 -3.74 -14.27 -15.73
CA PRO A 195 -4.25 -14.27 -17.08
C PRO A 195 -4.78 -15.66 -17.47
N PRO A 196 -5.97 -15.76 -18.08
CA PRO A 196 -6.58 -17.05 -18.43
C PRO A 196 -5.71 -17.86 -19.40
N SER A 197 -4.84 -17.18 -20.14
CA SER A 197 -3.86 -17.79 -21.03
C SER A 197 -2.67 -18.45 -20.32
N LEU A 198 -2.43 -18.12 -19.04
CA LEU A 198 -1.50 -18.82 -18.15
C LEU A 198 -2.24 -19.81 -17.23
N SER A 199 -3.52 -19.53 -16.92
CA SER A 199 -4.38 -20.35 -16.07
C SER A 199 -4.91 -21.64 -16.73
N GLY A 200 -4.42 -22.00 -17.92
CA GLY A 200 -4.78 -23.26 -18.59
C GLY A 200 -4.42 -24.47 -17.73
N LYS A 201 -5.44 -25.11 -17.13
CA LYS A 201 -5.39 -26.37 -16.36
C LYS A 201 -4.27 -26.44 -15.31
N HIS A 202 -4.43 -25.75 -14.17
CA HIS A 202 -3.74 -26.03 -12.88
C HIS A 202 -2.18 -26.01 -12.88
N GLY A 203 -1.52 -25.80 -14.02
CA GLY A 203 -0.09 -26.03 -14.19
C GLY A 203 0.79 -24.83 -13.83
N PHE A 204 0.25 -23.60 -13.86
CA PHE A 204 1.02 -22.40 -13.52
C PHE A 204 1.31 -22.33 -12.01
N PHE A 205 0.34 -22.66 -11.16
CA PHE A 205 0.49 -22.58 -9.70
C PHE A 205 1.09 -23.82 -9.04
N ARG A 206 1.04 -24.99 -9.66
CA ARG A 206 1.82 -26.16 -9.19
C ARG A 206 3.34 -25.94 -9.26
N ARG A 207 3.80 -24.94 -10.02
CA ARG A 207 5.22 -24.64 -10.26
C ARG A 207 5.73 -23.38 -9.55
N LEU A 208 4.87 -22.73 -8.75
CA LEU A 208 5.17 -21.52 -7.98
C LEU A 208 5.56 -21.87 -6.56
#